data_AF-A0A942PUS0-F1
#
_entry.id   AF-A0A942PUS0-F1
#
_cell.length_a   1.000
_cell.length_b   1.000
_cell.length_c   1.000
_cell.angle_alpha   90.00
_cell.angle_beta   90.00
_cell.angle_gamma   90.00
#
_symmetry.space_group_name_H-M   'P 1'
#
loop_
_entity.id
_entity.type
_entity.pdbx_description
1 polymer ?
#
loop_
_entity_poly.entity_id
_entity_poly.type
_entity_poly.pdbx_seq_one_letter_code
_entity_poly.pdbx_strand_id
1 'polypeptide(L)'
;MPYQIYESRESFYSKVRELTEISKSNNIFLNTKLEKTSRRDPKLLRWLKWLVSLLPNVHLAQTSPLKVAQEVAKFAEKHQKFLGKKDQLDLIEVVEVLKTRCHSFARGKEKKFDNVLHKIQTLVPAIEYSHTLCDLPQEIFEGVLSYIGSNDYENCMKVNTGWNQTIVKIAQRKEVSLVSHFIRFAMAHCGSQATPFLFEEKFYLRNFLAFKASAQPEKRLTYLKNIKNTLDFSKLTTIAQLKGHIYSEKIKFLIAVCSFYRRDLEVLNEQAKGMEFPWLFHDIFKPEINNQSYMLNGIAKLMEQGLYDKVAEIADLIDENHDSLIDLTLELALRKQLPQAIKIANRIHRDKREETFKSICILLIINDQCGAAIKVAKKVKRKDLLESICEHLLRFSSKLAEDKQFDKALAIANLIFDERIKDDAFSSISASLARLQHLEEATRIANMISHGYNKSFALSDISRLLAKTHQLDKALVVANAIPSKDVKSKVLVEIS
;
A
#
# COMPACT_ATOMS: atom_id res chain seq x y z
N MET A 1 17.76 59.15 22.37
CA MET A 1 17.39 57.85 21.74
C MET A 1 17.32 58.07 20.23
N PRO A 2 17.69 57.11 19.36
CA PRO A 2 18.55 55.94 19.62
C PRO A 2 19.38 55.48 18.39
N TYR A 3 20.24 54.46 18.57
CA TYR A 3 20.48 53.55 17.42
C TYR A 3 19.12 52.92 17.13
N GLN A 4 18.72 52.69 15.89
CA GLN A 4 17.51 51.90 15.63
C GLN A 4 17.73 50.50 16.23
N ILE A 5 17.12 50.23 17.40
CA ILE A 5 17.16 48.90 18.01
C ILE A 5 16.22 48.07 17.17
N TYR A 6 16.74 47.05 16.48
CA TYR A 6 15.88 46.17 15.71
C TYR A 6 14.84 45.52 16.62
N GLU A 7 13.59 45.52 16.16
CA GLU A 7 12.47 44.97 16.92
C GLU A 7 12.37 43.44 16.76
N SER A 8 13.02 42.86 15.74
CA SER A 8 13.01 41.41 15.47
C SER A 8 14.36 40.84 15.02
N ARG A 9 14.55 39.53 15.26
CA ARG A 9 15.73 38.75 14.83
C ARG A 9 15.86 38.69 13.30
N GLU A 10 14.74 38.59 12.59
CA GLU A 10 14.71 38.57 11.11
C GLU A 10 15.20 39.88 10.49
N SER A 11 14.81 41.02 11.09
CA SER A 11 15.26 42.34 10.65
C SER A 11 16.76 42.51 10.87
N PHE A 12 17.28 42.02 12.00
CA PHE A 12 18.72 41.99 12.28
C PHE A 12 19.49 41.09 11.29
N TYR A 13 19.05 39.84 11.08
CA TYR A 13 19.67 38.88 10.18
C TYR A 13 19.76 39.39 8.73
N SER A 14 18.65 39.94 8.22
CA SER A 14 18.59 40.54 6.88
C SER A 14 19.65 41.63 6.70
N LYS A 15 19.92 42.40 7.75
CA LYS A 15 20.93 43.46 7.74
C LYS A 15 22.36 42.95 7.84
N VAL A 16 22.64 41.93 8.65
CA VAL A 16 23.96 41.29 8.66
C VAL A 16 24.30 40.73 7.28
N ARG A 17 23.33 40.09 6.61
CA ARG A 17 23.53 39.59 5.24
C ARG A 17 23.82 40.70 4.24
N GLU A 18 23.07 41.80 4.29
CA GLU A 18 23.30 42.98 3.43
C GLU A 18 24.71 43.56 3.65
N LEU A 19 25.18 43.64 4.91
CA LEU A 19 26.54 44.06 5.26
C LEU A 19 27.59 43.15 4.61
N THR A 20 27.41 41.83 4.72
CA THR A 20 28.34 40.83 4.18
C THR A 20 28.41 40.85 2.66
N GLU A 21 27.26 40.91 1.98
CA GLU A 21 27.19 40.98 0.51
C GLU A 21 27.89 42.23 -0.05
N ILE A 22 27.69 43.38 0.61
CA ILE A 22 28.33 44.64 0.23
C ILE A 22 29.85 44.57 0.45
N SER A 23 30.30 43.96 1.55
CA SER A 23 31.74 43.79 1.80
C SER A 23 32.45 42.95 0.73
N LYS A 24 31.76 41.94 0.20
CA LYS A 24 32.31 41.00 -0.79
C LYS A 24 32.37 41.59 -2.20
N SER A 25 31.53 42.57 -2.54
CA SER A 25 31.46 43.17 -3.87
C SER A 25 32.81 43.72 -4.36
N ASN A 26 33.26 43.30 -5.55
CA ASN A 26 34.65 43.44 -6.03
C ASN A 26 35.09 44.86 -6.45
N ASN A 27 34.19 45.85 -6.51
CA ASN A 27 34.46 47.13 -7.19
C ASN A 27 34.69 48.34 -6.27
N ILE A 28 34.68 48.19 -4.94
CA ILE A 28 34.52 49.35 -4.05
C ILE A 28 35.29 49.18 -2.74
N PHE A 29 36.21 50.11 -2.46
CA PHE A 29 36.82 50.22 -1.12
C PHE A 29 35.74 50.68 -0.13
N LEU A 30 35.57 49.95 0.97
CA LEU A 30 34.67 50.31 2.09
C LEU A 30 35.28 51.47 2.91
N ASN A 31 35.61 52.58 2.25
CA ASN A 31 36.16 53.78 2.86
C ASN A 31 35.46 55.02 2.29
N THR A 32 35.42 56.11 3.06
CA THR A 32 34.90 57.39 2.56
C THR A 32 35.99 58.40 2.23
N LYS A 33 37.26 58.06 2.48
CA LYS A 33 38.43 58.78 1.97
C LYS A 33 38.89 58.13 0.67
N LEU A 34 38.13 58.33 -0.40
CA LEU A 34 38.56 57.96 -1.75
C LEU A 34 39.49 59.04 -2.30
N GLU A 35 40.63 58.58 -2.82
CA GLU A 35 41.52 59.37 -3.67
C GLU A 35 40.74 60.01 -4.82
N LYS A 36 41.18 61.20 -5.25
CA LYS A 36 40.45 62.26 -5.97
C LYS A 36 39.72 61.89 -7.29
N THR A 37 39.60 60.64 -7.72
CA THR A 37 39.32 60.33 -9.14
C THR A 37 38.29 59.23 -9.46
N SER A 38 37.63 58.56 -8.51
CA SER A 38 36.64 57.51 -8.85
C SER A 38 35.18 57.90 -8.58
N ARG A 39 34.31 57.66 -9.57
CA ARG A 39 32.86 57.90 -9.56
C ARG A 39 32.21 57.11 -8.42
N ARG A 40 31.42 57.79 -7.58
CA ARG A 40 30.79 57.22 -6.36
C ARG A 40 29.71 56.18 -6.70
N ASP A 41 29.78 55.00 -6.10
CA ASP A 41 28.68 54.02 -6.19
C ASP A 41 27.47 54.48 -5.34
N PRO A 42 26.28 54.67 -5.94
CA PRO A 42 25.08 55.13 -5.23
C PRO A 42 24.54 54.16 -4.17
N LYS A 43 24.78 52.85 -4.31
CA LYS A 43 24.38 51.81 -3.34
C LYS A 43 25.31 51.84 -2.13
N LEU A 44 26.62 51.91 -2.33
CA LEU A 44 27.58 52.07 -1.22
C LEU A 44 27.34 53.38 -0.47
N LEU A 45 27.10 54.48 -1.18
CA LEU A 45 26.86 55.77 -0.53
C LEU A 45 25.57 55.77 0.29
N ARG A 46 24.52 55.10 -0.19
CA ARG A 46 23.28 54.87 0.57
C ARG A 46 23.52 53.96 1.77
N TRP A 47 24.27 52.88 1.58
CA TRP A 47 24.62 51.93 2.63
C TRP A 47 25.48 52.56 3.73
N LEU A 48 26.54 53.30 3.39
CA LEU A 48 27.32 54.06 4.36
C LEU A 48 26.45 55.11 5.04
N LYS A 49 25.59 55.82 4.30
CA LYS A 49 24.69 56.83 4.87
C LYS A 49 23.77 56.21 5.91
N TRP A 50 23.26 55.03 5.60
CA TRP A 50 22.42 54.24 6.48
C TRP A 50 23.21 53.68 7.68
N LEU A 51 24.37 53.04 7.47
CA LEU A 51 25.23 52.53 8.53
C LEU A 51 25.60 53.66 9.50
N VAL A 52 25.98 54.82 8.98
CA VAL A 52 26.29 56.01 9.76
C VAL A 52 25.05 56.61 10.43
N SER A 53 23.86 56.51 9.82
CA SER A 53 22.59 56.90 10.47
C SER A 53 22.23 56.04 11.68
N LEU A 54 22.72 54.79 11.75
CA LEU A 54 22.57 53.94 12.93
C LEU A 54 23.49 54.36 14.09
N LEU A 55 24.42 55.29 13.85
CA LEU A 55 25.55 55.60 14.73
C LEU A 55 25.62 57.12 14.99
N PRO A 56 25.14 57.62 16.13
CA PRO A 56 25.20 59.05 16.42
C PRO A 56 26.66 59.54 16.48
N ASN A 57 26.94 60.67 15.84
CA ASN A 57 28.22 61.42 15.81
C ASN A 57 29.29 60.98 14.78
N VAL A 58 28.93 60.25 13.73
CA VAL A 58 29.87 59.87 12.66
C VAL A 58 29.55 60.64 11.37
N HIS A 59 30.50 61.41 10.81
CA HIS A 59 30.29 62.18 9.57
C HIS A 59 30.84 61.41 8.35
N LEU A 60 30.00 61.21 7.34
CA LEU A 60 30.29 60.38 6.16
C LEU A 60 31.44 60.80 5.27
N ALA A 61 31.89 62.06 5.32
CA ALA A 61 32.97 62.53 4.46
C ALA A 61 34.36 62.21 5.03
N GLN A 62 34.46 61.62 6.24
CA GLN A 62 35.72 61.53 7.01
C GLN A 62 35.97 60.16 7.68
N THR A 63 35.18 59.15 7.38
CA THR A 63 35.24 57.82 8.03
C THR A 63 36.31 56.90 7.44
N SER A 64 37.37 56.67 8.22
CA SER A 64 38.39 55.65 7.89
C SER A 64 37.85 54.21 8.01
N PRO A 65 38.43 53.22 7.30
CA PRO A 65 38.08 51.80 7.42
C PRO A 65 38.07 51.29 8.86
N LEU A 66 39.03 51.75 9.67
CA LEU A 66 39.10 51.39 11.09
C LEU A 66 37.89 51.92 11.88
N LYS A 67 37.39 53.12 11.53
CA LYS A 67 36.20 53.68 12.17
C LYS A 67 34.96 52.88 11.78
N VAL A 68 34.84 52.44 10.52
CA VAL A 68 33.75 51.54 10.09
C VAL A 68 33.81 50.22 10.87
N ALA A 69 34.99 49.60 10.99
CA ALA A 69 35.18 48.37 11.75
C ALA A 69 34.77 48.51 13.23
N GLN A 70 35.17 49.61 13.88
CA GLN A 70 34.79 49.90 15.27
C GLN A 70 33.27 50.00 15.46
N GLU A 71 32.56 50.53 14.47
CA GLU A 71 31.11 50.67 14.56
C GLU A 71 30.37 49.37 14.22
N VAL A 72 30.94 48.50 13.36
CA VAL A 72 30.47 47.11 13.20
C VAL A 72 30.52 46.35 14.53
N ALA A 73 31.61 46.50 15.30
CA ALA A 73 31.69 45.88 16.62
C ALA A 73 30.65 46.43 17.61
N LYS A 74 30.41 47.75 17.61
CA LYS A 74 29.34 48.35 18.45
C LYS A 74 27.94 47.91 18.02
N PHE A 75 27.72 47.74 16.72
CA PHE A 75 26.47 47.22 16.18
C PHE A 75 26.21 45.79 16.68
N ALA A 76 27.23 44.92 16.65
CA ALA A 76 27.16 43.57 17.18
C ALA A 76 26.90 43.56 18.69
N GLU A 77 27.64 44.37 19.45
CA GLU A 77 27.50 44.49 20.91
C GLU A 77 26.09 44.94 21.33
N LYS A 78 25.56 45.96 20.66
CA LYS A 78 24.23 46.50 20.98
C LYS A 78 23.08 45.56 20.63
N HIS A 79 23.28 44.67 19.66
CA HIS A 79 22.29 43.71 19.20
C HIS A 79 22.65 42.26 19.58
N GLN A 80 23.47 42.08 20.61
CA GLN A 80 23.96 40.77 21.05
C GLN A 80 22.81 39.77 21.31
N LYS A 81 21.65 40.26 21.78
CA LYS A 81 20.43 39.45 21.98
C LYS A 81 19.89 38.77 20.70
N PHE A 82 20.29 39.23 19.52
CA PHE A 82 19.89 38.65 18.22
C PHE A 82 21.06 38.03 17.45
N LEU A 83 22.29 38.20 17.94
CA LEU A 83 23.52 37.79 17.26
C LEU A 83 23.64 36.26 17.25
N GLY A 84 23.27 35.59 16.15
CA GLY A 84 23.52 34.15 15.99
C GLY A 84 25.00 33.84 15.74
N LYS A 85 25.37 32.55 15.81
CA LYS A 85 26.76 32.12 15.51
C LYS A 85 27.17 32.48 14.08
N LYS A 86 26.25 32.30 13.14
CA LYS A 86 26.47 32.65 11.73
C LYS A 86 26.63 34.16 11.54
N ASP A 87 25.77 34.96 12.18
CA ASP A 87 25.85 36.43 12.12
C ASP A 87 27.18 36.95 12.67
N GLN A 88 27.67 36.35 13.76
CA GLN A 88 28.97 36.68 14.33
C GLN A 88 30.12 36.43 13.35
N LEU A 89 30.12 35.29 12.65
CA LEU A 89 31.13 34.96 11.63
C LEU A 89 31.07 35.93 10.46
N ASP A 90 29.87 36.27 10.00
CA ASP A 90 29.63 37.20 8.90
C ASP A 90 30.18 38.62 9.24
N LEU A 91 29.95 39.10 10.47
CA LEU A 91 30.49 40.40 10.91
C LEU A 91 32.02 40.39 11.10
N ILE A 92 32.60 39.27 11.54
CA ILE A 92 34.06 39.08 11.58
C ILE A 92 34.63 39.17 10.17
N GLU A 93 34.01 38.49 9.20
CA GLU A 93 34.44 38.51 7.80
C GLU A 93 34.41 39.94 7.22
N VAL A 94 33.37 40.72 7.51
CA VAL A 94 33.28 42.14 7.10
C VAL A 94 34.48 42.94 7.63
N VAL A 95 34.89 42.72 8.88
CA VAL A 95 36.04 43.43 9.48
C VAL A 95 37.38 42.94 8.88
N GLU A 96 37.52 41.66 8.58
CA GLU A 96 38.71 41.12 7.90
C GLU A 96 38.85 41.66 6.47
N VAL A 97 37.74 41.80 5.75
CA VAL A 97 37.72 42.44 4.42
C VAL A 97 38.17 43.91 4.52
N LEU A 98 37.73 44.64 5.54
CA LEU A 98 38.16 46.02 5.81
C LEU A 98 39.67 46.11 6.11
N LYS A 99 40.23 45.13 6.82
CA LYS A 99 41.66 45.07 7.17
C LYS A 99 42.53 44.76 5.94
N THR A 100 42.13 43.79 5.13
CA THR A 100 42.92 43.25 4.01
C THR A 100 42.82 44.11 2.74
N ARG A 101 41.62 44.51 2.32
CA ARG A 101 41.41 45.25 1.05
C ARG A 101 41.80 46.73 1.14
N CYS A 102 41.92 47.30 2.35
CA CYS A 102 42.34 48.70 2.57
C CYS A 102 43.77 48.78 3.13
N HIS A 103 44.69 47.98 2.60
CA HIS A 103 46.03 47.77 3.16
C HIS A 103 46.84 49.07 3.38
N SER A 104 46.66 50.09 2.53
CA SER A 104 47.29 51.41 2.69
C SER A 104 46.79 52.19 3.92
N PHE A 105 45.52 52.01 4.31
CA PHE A 105 44.90 52.64 5.48
C PHE A 105 45.03 51.80 6.76
N ALA A 106 45.27 50.50 6.61
CA ALA A 106 45.49 49.56 7.70
C ALA A 106 46.96 49.51 8.19
N ARG A 107 47.91 49.94 7.36
CA ARG A 107 49.35 49.96 7.67
C ARG A 107 49.64 50.76 8.95
N GLY A 108 50.19 50.10 9.96
CA GLY A 108 50.49 50.68 11.29
C GLY A 108 49.28 50.77 12.23
N LYS A 109 48.13 50.20 11.85
CA LYS A 109 46.90 50.12 12.66
C LYS A 109 46.38 48.68 12.79
N GLU A 110 47.17 47.67 12.42
CA GLU A 110 46.77 46.26 12.42
C GLU A 110 46.27 45.82 13.81
N LYS A 111 47.01 46.16 14.87
CA LYS A 111 46.60 45.91 16.26
C LYS A 111 45.22 46.48 16.61
N LYS A 112 44.82 47.61 16.00
CA LYS A 112 43.50 48.22 16.26
C LYS A 112 42.38 47.46 15.56
N PHE A 113 42.63 46.87 14.39
CA PHE A 113 41.69 45.96 13.74
C PHE A 113 41.59 44.63 14.51
N ASP A 114 42.72 44.08 14.96
CA ASP A 114 42.75 42.86 15.76
C ASP A 114 41.93 43.01 17.05
N ASN A 115 42.02 44.17 17.70
CA ASN A 115 41.18 44.49 18.87
C ASN A 115 39.68 44.53 18.54
N VAL A 116 39.30 44.98 17.34
CA VAL A 116 37.89 45.00 16.90
C VAL A 116 37.40 43.59 16.62
N LEU A 117 38.21 42.78 15.94
CA LEU A 117 37.92 41.36 15.68
C LEU A 117 37.76 40.59 16.98
N HIS A 118 38.70 40.77 17.92
CA HIS A 118 38.64 40.15 19.24
C HIS A 118 37.35 40.53 19.98
N LYS A 119 36.95 41.82 19.94
CA LYS A 119 35.69 42.26 20.54
C LYS A 119 34.48 41.50 19.99
N ILE A 120 34.36 41.38 18.67
CA ILE A 120 33.24 40.66 18.04
C ILE A 120 33.29 39.17 18.40
N GLN A 121 34.47 38.55 18.40
CA GLN A 121 34.67 37.14 18.77
C GLN A 121 34.30 36.85 20.23
N THR A 122 34.55 37.78 21.14
CA THR A 122 34.22 37.63 22.57
C THR A 122 32.74 37.81 22.90
N LEU A 123 31.92 38.31 21.97
CA LEU A 123 30.47 38.41 22.18
C LEU A 123 29.87 37.00 22.28
N VAL A 124 29.04 36.77 23.29
CA VAL A 124 28.27 35.52 23.43
C VAL A 124 27.12 35.54 22.44
N PRO A 125 27.06 34.64 21.44
CA PRO A 125 25.94 34.57 20.51
C PRO A 125 24.65 34.19 21.22
N ALA A 126 23.54 34.78 20.80
CA ALA A 126 22.22 34.37 21.24
C ALA A 126 22.01 32.88 20.94
N ILE A 127 21.47 32.13 21.91
CA ILE A 127 21.17 30.71 21.77
C ILE A 127 20.22 30.56 20.56
N GLU A 128 20.69 29.88 19.53
CA GLU A 128 19.85 29.36 18.46
C GLU A 128 18.97 28.27 19.08
N TYR A 129 17.75 28.63 19.48
CA TYR A 129 16.68 27.63 19.54
C TYR A 129 16.39 27.23 18.09
N SER A 130 17.19 26.31 17.57
CA SER A 130 16.92 25.62 16.30
C SER A 130 15.89 24.52 16.51
N HIS A 131 14.89 24.75 17.34
CA HIS A 131 13.80 23.80 17.45
C HIS A 131 12.93 23.94 16.21
N THR A 132 13.21 23.08 15.23
CA THR A 132 12.21 22.79 14.21
C THR A 132 10.99 22.18 14.90
N LEU A 133 9.82 22.28 14.28
CA LEU A 133 8.57 21.68 14.80
C LEU A 133 8.71 20.15 15.05
N CYS A 134 9.78 19.53 14.54
CA CYS A 134 10.23 18.16 14.79
C CYS A 134 10.76 17.92 16.22
N ASP A 135 11.18 18.95 16.93
CA ASP A 135 11.85 18.85 18.24
C ASP A 135 10.87 19.01 19.42
N LEU A 136 9.58 19.22 19.12
CA LEU A 136 8.54 19.27 20.15
C LEU A 136 8.35 17.87 20.78
N PRO A 137 8.21 17.78 22.11
CA PRO A 137 7.85 16.54 22.79
C PRO A 137 6.59 15.91 22.19
N GLN A 138 6.58 14.58 22.09
CA GLN A 138 5.47 13.83 21.49
C GLN A 138 4.13 14.16 22.15
N GLU A 139 4.14 14.45 23.45
CA GLU A 139 2.96 14.76 24.27
C GLU A 139 2.27 16.06 23.84
N ILE A 140 3.07 17.10 23.51
CA ILE A 140 2.53 18.39 23.02
C ILE A 140 1.91 18.17 21.63
N PHE A 141 2.57 17.36 20.82
CA PHE A 141 2.12 17.08 19.47
C PHE A 141 0.83 16.23 19.47
N GLU A 142 0.70 15.26 20.38
CA GLU A 142 -0.55 14.53 20.61
C GLU A 142 -1.71 15.47 20.99
N GLY A 143 -1.43 16.46 21.85
CA GLY A 143 -2.41 17.50 22.23
C GLY A 143 -2.89 18.33 21.03
N VAL A 144 -1.97 18.84 20.21
CA VAL A 144 -2.30 19.67 19.03
C VAL A 144 -3.08 18.87 17.99
N LEU A 145 -2.60 17.67 17.67
CA LEU A 145 -3.24 16.81 16.67
C LEU A 145 -4.62 16.30 17.10
N SER A 146 -4.94 16.29 18.40
CA SER A 146 -6.26 15.87 18.89
C SER A 146 -7.40 16.79 18.44
N TYR A 147 -7.10 18.04 18.11
CA TYR A 147 -8.05 19.03 17.61
C TYR A 147 -8.27 18.96 16.09
N ILE A 148 -7.56 18.09 15.39
CA ILE A 148 -7.59 18.01 13.94
C ILE A 148 -8.79 17.19 13.45
N GLY A 149 -9.48 17.73 12.44
CA GLY A 149 -10.64 17.11 11.81
C GLY A 149 -10.29 15.83 11.07
N SER A 150 -11.28 14.96 10.89
CA SER A 150 -11.16 13.66 10.21
C SER A 150 -10.55 13.74 8.79
N ASN A 151 -10.70 14.88 8.10
CA ASN A 151 -10.19 15.09 6.74
C ASN A 151 -8.78 15.69 6.68
N ASP A 152 -8.22 16.13 7.80
CA ASP A 152 -7.01 16.96 7.80
C ASP A 152 -5.72 16.19 8.09
N TYR A 153 -5.82 14.94 8.56
CA TYR A 153 -4.65 14.09 8.85
C TYR A 153 -3.73 13.89 7.64
N GLU A 154 -4.28 13.76 6.43
CA GLU A 154 -3.48 13.68 5.19
C GLU A 154 -2.76 14.98 4.86
N ASN A 155 -3.38 16.12 5.17
CA ASN A 155 -2.75 17.42 5.00
C ASN A 155 -1.64 17.61 6.04
N CYS A 156 -1.82 17.15 7.28
CA CYS A 156 -0.77 17.18 8.30
C CYS A 156 0.48 16.38 7.93
N MET A 157 0.32 15.20 7.32
CA MET A 157 1.46 14.40 6.85
C MET A 157 2.27 15.09 5.74
N LYS A 158 1.61 15.91 4.90
CA LYS A 158 2.29 16.69 3.85
C LYS A 158 3.14 17.84 4.43
N VAL A 159 2.75 18.36 5.60
CA VAL A 159 3.50 19.43 6.27
C VAL A 159 4.82 18.90 6.82
N ASN A 160 4.83 17.69 7.39
CA ASN A 160 6.05 17.07 7.90
C ASN A 160 5.93 15.54 7.95
N THR A 161 6.85 14.86 7.28
CA THR A 161 6.88 13.40 7.17
C THR A 161 7.34 12.70 8.46
N GLY A 162 8.05 13.39 9.35
CA GLY A 162 8.46 12.86 10.66
C GLY A 162 7.28 12.56 11.59
N TRP A 163 6.11 13.13 11.31
CA TRP A 163 4.90 12.97 12.13
C TRP A 163 4.03 11.79 11.74
N ASN A 164 4.36 11.09 10.65
CA ASN A 164 3.50 10.06 10.06
C ASN A 164 3.08 9.00 11.09
N GLN A 165 4.00 8.51 11.91
CA GLN A 165 3.70 7.47 12.91
C GLN A 165 2.77 7.99 14.01
N THR A 166 3.00 9.20 14.52
CA THR A 166 2.18 9.80 15.58
C THR A 166 0.79 10.15 15.06
N ILE A 167 0.69 10.71 13.86
CA ILE A 167 -0.57 10.99 13.16
C ILE A 167 -1.39 9.71 12.99
N VAL A 168 -0.78 8.64 12.50
CA VAL A 168 -1.45 7.34 12.32
C VAL A 168 -1.95 6.80 13.65
N LYS A 169 -1.15 6.85 14.72
CA LYS A 169 -1.56 6.37 16.06
C LYS A 169 -2.74 7.17 16.64
N ILE A 170 -2.75 8.49 16.50
CA ILE A 170 -3.85 9.34 16.99
C ILE A 170 -5.11 9.07 16.18
N ALA A 171 -5.01 9.05 14.86
CA ALA A 171 -6.14 8.72 13.98
C ALA A 171 -6.70 7.33 14.32
N GLN A 172 -5.85 6.32 14.54
CA GLN A 172 -6.30 4.99 14.98
C GLN A 172 -7.09 5.03 16.29
N ARG A 173 -6.57 5.69 17.33
CA ARG A 173 -7.27 5.79 18.63
C ARG A 173 -8.63 6.47 18.48
N LYS A 174 -8.69 7.56 17.72
CA LYS A 174 -9.94 8.28 17.45
C LYS A 174 -10.93 7.41 16.70
N GLU A 175 -10.51 6.79 15.59
CA GLU A 175 -11.39 5.99 14.74
C GLU A 175 -11.88 4.71 15.43
N VAL A 176 -11.06 4.02 16.23
CA VAL A 176 -11.53 2.89 17.06
C VAL A 176 -12.63 3.32 18.01
N SER A 177 -12.45 4.47 18.67
CA SER A 177 -13.45 5.02 19.59
C SER A 177 -14.77 5.33 18.86
N LEU A 178 -14.69 6.01 17.71
CA LEU A 178 -15.85 6.34 16.88
C LEU A 178 -16.57 5.08 16.41
N VAL A 179 -15.85 4.10 15.85
CA VAL A 179 -16.47 2.84 15.38
C VAL A 179 -17.12 2.09 16.54
N SER A 180 -16.47 2.01 17.71
CA SER A 180 -17.05 1.36 18.88
C SER A 180 -18.29 2.09 19.42
N HIS A 181 -18.28 3.42 19.43
CA HIS A 181 -19.43 4.22 19.83
C HIS A 181 -20.59 4.03 18.85
N PHE A 182 -20.29 4.03 17.55
CA PHE A 182 -21.28 3.81 16.50
C PHE A 182 -21.94 2.42 16.57
N ILE A 183 -21.16 1.36 16.84
CA ILE A 183 -21.72 0.02 17.04
C ILE A 183 -22.61 -0.02 18.28
N ARG A 184 -22.23 0.62 19.40
CA ARG A 184 -23.06 0.68 20.61
C ARG A 184 -24.38 1.40 20.36
N PHE A 185 -24.35 2.49 19.59
CA PHE A 185 -25.55 3.21 19.18
C PHE A 185 -26.53 2.29 18.43
N ALA A 186 -26.05 1.53 17.45
CA ALA A 186 -26.88 0.57 16.73
C ALA A 186 -27.39 -0.59 17.63
N MET A 187 -26.55 -1.06 18.55
CA MET A 187 -26.94 -2.08 19.53
C MET A 187 -28.08 -1.61 20.44
N ALA A 188 -28.06 -0.34 20.88
CA ALA A 188 -29.11 0.24 21.71
C ALA A 188 -30.45 0.25 20.97
N HIS A 189 -30.44 0.64 19.69
CA HIS A 189 -31.62 0.58 18.84
C HIS A 189 -32.15 -0.85 18.69
N CYS A 190 -31.28 -1.82 18.37
CA CYS A 190 -31.67 -3.23 18.27
C CYS A 190 -32.27 -3.77 19.58
N GLY A 191 -31.73 -3.36 20.73
CA GLY A 191 -32.23 -3.74 22.06
C GLY A 191 -33.61 -3.16 22.37
N SER A 192 -33.89 -1.93 21.93
CA SER A 192 -35.19 -1.28 22.12
C SER A 192 -36.32 -1.91 21.28
N GLN A 193 -35.99 -2.61 20.20
CA GLN A 193 -36.95 -3.32 19.34
C GLN A 193 -37.19 -4.79 19.76
N ALA A 194 -36.56 -5.27 20.83
CA ALA A 194 -36.68 -6.67 21.27
C ALA A 194 -38.00 -7.00 22.00
N THR A 195 -39.00 -6.10 21.97
CA THR A 195 -40.37 -6.40 22.39
C THR A 195 -41.15 -7.07 21.25
N PRO A 196 -41.82 -8.21 21.50
CA PRO A 196 -42.45 -8.99 20.44
C PRO A 196 -43.72 -8.30 19.96
N PHE A 197 -43.61 -7.49 18.90
CA PHE A 197 -44.79 -7.19 18.08
C PHE A 197 -45.02 -8.38 17.15
N LEU A 198 -46.08 -9.13 17.44
CA LEU A 198 -46.68 -10.10 16.53
C LEU A 198 -47.10 -9.36 15.25
N PHE A 199 -46.25 -9.39 14.23
CA PHE A 199 -46.68 -9.15 12.86
C PHE A 199 -46.39 -10.42 12.06
N GLU A 200 -47.46 -11.15 11.76
CA GLU A 200 -47.50 -12.05 10.63
C GLU A 200 -47.40 -11.23 9.35
N GLU A 201 -46.50 -11.65 8.45
CA GLU A 201 -46.61 -11.68 6.98
C GLU A 201 -45.23 -11.47 6.36
N LYS A 202 -44.62 -12.51 5.76
CA LYS A 202 -44.79 -12.94 4.36
C LYS A 202 -44.65 -11.77 3.37
N PHE A 203 -43.73 -11.97 2.43
CA PHE A 203 -43.32 -11.13 1.29
C PHE A 203 -42.17 -10.13 1.56
N TYR A 204 -41.15 -10.21 0.69
CA TYR A 204 -39.90 -9.41 0.58
C TYR A 204 -38.59 -9.92 1.22
N LEU A 205 -38.47 -11.20 1.61
CA LEU A 205 -37.19 -11.77 2.08
C LEU A 205 -36.74 -13.00 1.29
N ARG A 206 -36.92 -13.02 -0.03
CA ARG A 206 -36.46 -14.15 -0.87
C ARG A 206 -35.15 -13.92 -1.61
N ASN A 207 -34.68 -12.68 -1.75
CA ASN A 207 -33.47 -12.36 -2.53
C ASN A 207 -32.38 -11.61 -1.76
N PHE A 208 -32.59 -11.28 -0.48
CA PHE A 208 -31.54 -10.68 0.34
C PHE A 208 -30.47 -11.74 0.60
N LEU A 209 -29.19 -11.37 0.45
CA LEU A 209 -28.07 -12.13 1.06
C LEU A 209 -28.54 -12.58 2.43
N ALA A 210 -28.69 -13.89 2.62
CA ALA A 210 -29.13 -14.48 3.87
C ALA A 210 -28.01 -14.33 4.90
N PHE A 211 -27.66 -13.11 5.28
CA PHE A 211 -26.69 -12.89 6.33
C PHE A 211 -27.26 -13.46 7.62
N LYS A 212 -26.45 -14.23 8.35
CA LYS A 212 -26.91 -14.95 9.56
C LYS A 212 -27.58 -14.02 10.59
N ALA A 213 -27.19 -12.74 10.57
CA ALA A 213 -27.66 -11.68 11.46
C ALA A 213 -28.97 -10.99 11.02
N SER A 214 -29.41 -11.15 9.77
CA SER A 214 -30.43 -10.29 9.16
C SER A 214 -31.88 -10.66 9.52
N ALA A 215 -32.12 -11.88 10.02
CA ALA A 215 -33.48 -12.40 10.20
C ALA A 215 -34.14 -12.13 11.56
N GLN A 216 -33.38 -11.88 12.64
CA GLN A 216 -33.93 -11.74 14.00
C GLN A 216 -33.18 -10.68 14.84
N PRO A 217 -33.88 -9.81 15.61
CA PRO A 217 -33.25 -8.77 16.43
C PRO A 217 -32.17 -9.30 17.41
N GLU A 218 -32.39 -10.46 18.02
CA GLU A 218 -31.43 -11.09 18.95
C GLU A 218 -30.15 -11.57 18.26
N LYS A 219 -30.27 -12.18 17.08
CA LYS A 219 -29.13 -12.58 16.26
C LYS A 219 -28.32 -11.37 15.80
N ARG A 220 -29.01 -10.28 15.43
CA ARG A 220 -28.39 -9.00 15.06
C ARG A 220 -27.62 -8.39 16.23
N LEU A 221 -28.21 -8.36 17.43
CA LEU A 221 -27.54 -7.85 18.62
C LEU A 221 -26.30 -8.68 18.97
N THR A 222 -26.39 -10.02 18.89
CA THR A 222 -25.26 -10.93 19.10
C THR A 222 -24.15 -10.70 18.08
N TYR A 223 -24.52 -10.47 16.82
CA TYR A 223 -23.58 -10.16 15.75
C TYR A 223 -22.86 -8.81 15.97
N LEU A 224 -23.59 -7.75 16.29
CA LEU A 224 -22.99 -6.44 16.60
C LEU A 224 -22.05 -6.51 17.81
N LYS A 225 -22.39 -7.31 18.84
CA LYS A 225 -21.50 -7.59 19.97
C LYS A 225 -20.20 -8.25 19.49
N ASN A 226 -20.29 -9.23 18.58
CA ASN A 226 -19.10 -9.89 18.05
C ASN A 226 -18.21 -8.93 17.26
N ILE A 227 -18.77 -8.09 16.39
CA ILE A 227 -18.00 -7.05 15.69
C ILE A 227 -17.29 -6.16 16.71
N LYS A 228 -18.02 -5.64 17.71
CA LYS A 228 -17.44 -4.78 18.75
C LYS A 228 -16.27 -5.45 19.48
N ASN A 229 -16.39 -6.74 19.81
CA ASN A 229 -15.38 -7.49 20.55
C ASN A 229 -14.14 -7.86 19.71
N THR A 230 -14.25 -7.83 18.38
CA THR A 230 -13.18 -8.19 17.45
C THR A 230 -12.51 -6.97 16.80
N LEU A 231 -12.92 -5.75 17.16
CA LEU A 231 -12.29 -4.51 16.70
C LEU A 231 -10.84 -4.43 17.20
N ASP A 232 -9.89 -4.55 16.27
CA ASP A 232 -8.46 -4.40 16.55
C ASP A 232 -7.76 -3.63 15.42
N PHE A 233 -7.30 -2.41 15.73
CA PHE A 233 -6.60 -1.53 14.79
C PHE A 233 -5.09 -1.44 15.10
N SER A 234 -4.61 -2.22 16.08
CA SER A 234 -3.25 -2.10 16.65
C SER A 234 -2.13 -2.39 15.65
N LYS A 235 -2.39 -3.22 14.64
CA LYS A 235 -1.41 -3.65 13.63
C LYS A 235 -1.32 -2.71 12.43
N LEU A 236 -2.15 -1.68 12.36
CA LEU A 236 -2.20 -0.77 11.22
C LEU A 236 -1.05 0.24 11.37
N THR A 237 -0.37 0.57 10.28
CA THR A 237 0.82 1.45 10.32
C THR A 237 0.74 2.62 9.36
N THR A 238 -0.28 2.64 8.49
CA THR A 238 -0.50 3.72 7.51
C THR A 238 -1.97 4.16 7.50
N ILE A 239 -2.22 5.40 7.07
CA ILE A 239 -3.59 5.93 6.89
C ILE A 239 -4.36 5.13 5.83
N ALA A 240 -3.70 4.65 4.78
CA ALA A 240 -4.33 3.80 3.76
C ALA A 240 -4.81 2.46 4.35
N GLN A 241 -3.97 1.80 5.16
CA GLN A 241 -4.35 0.58 5.87
C GLN A 241 -5.52 0.84 6.83
N LEU A 242 -5.50 1.97 7.55
CA LEU A 242 -6.58 2.40 8.44
C LEU A 242 -7.89 2.60 7.69
N LYS A 243 -7.89 3.40 6.61
CA LYS A 243 -9.08 3.63 5.77
C LYS A 243 -9.64 2.33 5.20
N GLY A 244 -8.78 1.43 4.71
CA GLY A 244 -9.21 0.13 4.21
C GLY A 244 -9.77 -0.79 5.32
N HIS A 245 -9.32 -0.64 6.57
CA HIS A 245 -9.86 -1.40 7.70
C HIS A 245 -11.21 -0.84 8.14
N ILE A 246 -11.33 0.48 8.30
CA ILE A 246 -12.60 1.15 8.60
C ILE A 246 -13.65 0.86 7.52
N TYR A 247 -13.26 0.85 6.23
CA TYR A 247 -14.17 0.48 5.16
C TYR A 247 -14.69 -0.95 5.29
N SER A 248 -13.84 -1.90 5.69
CA SER A 248 -14.28 -3.27 5.96
C SER A 248 -15.25 -3.34 7.14
N GLU A 249 -14.97 -2.63 8.24
CA GLU A 249 -15.89 -2.54 9.37
C GLU A 249 -17.23 -1.88 8.98
N LYS A 250 -17.21 -0.91 8.05
CA LYS A 250 -18.43 -0.36 7.44
C LYS A 250 -19.24 -1.44 6.75
N ILE A 251 -18.62 -2.29 5.94
CA ILE A 251 -19.32 -3.37 5.24
C ILE A 251 -19.89 -4.39 6.25
N LYS A 252 -19.11 -4.79 7.27
CA LYS A 252 -19.59 -5.67 8.36
C LYS A 252 -20.80 -5.05 9.09
N PHE A 253 -20.78 -3.74 9.32
CA PHE A 253 -21.91 -3.04 9.93
C PHE A 253 -23.13 -2.98 8.99
N LEU A 254 -22.94 -2.65 7.71
CA LEU A 254 -24.02 -2.63 6.72
C LEU A 254 -24.77 -3.97 6.69
N ILE A 255 -24.05 -5.08 6.81
CA ILE A 255 -24.64 -6.42 6.92
C ILE A 255 -25.62 -6.56 8.11
N ALA A 256 -25.34 -5.91 9.25
CA ALA A 256 -26.25 -5.93 10.39
C ALA A 256 -27.55 -5.16 10.10
N VAL A 257 -27.42 -4.03 9.42
CA VAL A 257 -28.50 -3.05 9.24
C VAL A 257 -29.23 -3.19 7.91
N CYS A 258 -28.75 -4.01 6.97
CA CYS A 258 -29.35 -4.16 5.64
C CYS A 258 -30.75 -4.78 5.64
N SER A 259 -31.10 -5.49 6.71
CA SER A 259 -32.45 -5.99 6.96
C SER A 259 -33.39 -5.03 7.67
N PHE A 260 -32.91 -3.86 8.09
CA PHE A 260 -33.76 -2.88 8.75
C PHE A 260 -34.83 -2.37 7.79
N TYR A 261 -36.03 -2.14 8.32
CA TYR A 261 -37.07 -1.49 7.55
C TYR A 261 -36.64 -0.05 7.27
N ARG A 262 -37.16 0.51 6.17
CA ARG A 262 -36.91 1.91 5.81
C ARG A 262 -37.17 2.87 6.98
N ARG A 263 -38.23 2.63 7.76
CA ARG A 263 -38.56 3.45 8.95
C ARG A 263 -37.47 3.37 10.03
N ASP A 264 -36.91 2.18 10.29
CA ASP A 264 -35.85 2.02 11.29
C ASP A 264 -34.59 2.78 10.87
N LEU A 265 -34.25 2.75 9.57
CA LEU A 265 -33.13 3.51 9.01
C LEU A 265 -33.36 5.01 9.10
N GLU A 266 -34.58 5.49 8.81
CA GLU A 266 -34.96 6.89 8.97
C GLU A 266 -34.84 7.34 10.45
N VAL A 267 -35.33 6.53 11.39
CA VAL A 267 -35.20 6.80 12.84
C VAL A 267 -33.73 6.84 13.28
N LEU A 268 -32.93 5.86 12.85
CA LEU A 268 -31.50 5.83 13.16
C LEU A 268 -30.75 7.03 12.57
N ASN A 269 -31.09 7.42 11.35
CA ASN A 269 -30.49 8.58 10.68
C ASN A 269 -30.82 9.89 11.44
N GLU A 270 -32.06 10.03 11.91
CA GLU A 270 -32.47 11.17 12.75
C GLU A 270 -31.78 11.16 14.11
N GLN A 271 -31.73 10.01 14.79
CA GLN A 271 -31.05 9.86 16.08
C GLN A 271 -29.54 10.08 15.99
N ALA A 272 -28.94 9.83 14.82
CA ALA A 272 -27.52 10.05 14.60
C ALA A 272 -27.16 11.51 14.26
N LYS A 273 -28.15 12.42 14.13
CA LYS A 273 -27.87 13.84 13.93
C LYS A 273 -27.08 14.41 15.11
N GLY A 274 -25.94 15.03 14.81
CA GLY A 274 -25.03 15.60 15.81
C GLY A 274 -24.02 14.62 16.40
N MET A 275 -24.03 13.35 15.98
CA MET A 275 -22.96 12.41 16.31
C MET A 275 -21.75 12.64 15.40
N GLU A 276 -20.53 12.47 15.95
CA GLU A 276 -19.35 12.28 15.12
C GLU A 276 -19.36 10.88 14.50
N PHE A 277 -19.11 10.80 13.19
CA PHE A 277 -19.08 9.55 12.44
C PHE A 277 -17.64 9.08 12.22
N PRO A 278 -17.40 7.75 12.28
CA PRO A 278 -16.17 7.17 11.73
C PRO A 278 -15.98 7.56 10.27
N TRP A 279 -14.74 7.52 9.79
CA TRP A 279 -14.47 7.70 8.37
C TRP A 279 -15.33 6.77 7.53
N LEU A 280 -15.89 7.29 6.44
CA LEU A 280 -16.69 6.53 5.46
C LEU A 280 -18.08 6.10 5.96
N PHE A 281 -18.51 6.41 7.19
CA PHE A 281 -19.83 6.01 7.72
C PHE A 281 -20.95 7.06 7.52
N HIS A 282 -20.65 8.24 6.97
CA HIS A 282 -21.59 9.38 6.88
C HIS A 282 -22.91 9.10 6.14
N ASP A 283 -22.95 8.06 5.32
CA ASP A 283 -24.04 7.71 4.42
C ASP A 283 -24.72 6.38 4.80
N ILE A 284 -24.32 5.78 5.92
CA ILE A 284 -24.60 4.38 6.24
C ILE A 284 -26.08 4.07 6.55
N PHE A 285 -26.85 5.07 6.96
CA PHE A 285 -28.29 4.93 7.23
C PHE A 285 -29.17 5.39 6.06
N LYS A 286 -28.59 5.81 4.93
CA LYS A 286 -29.38 6.20 3.76
C LYS A 286 -30.04 4.95 3.15
N PRO A 287 -31.38 4.90 3.00
CA PRO A 287 -32.07 3.73 2.48
C PRO A 287 -31.59 3.29 1.09
N GLU A 288 -31.17 4.23 0.24
CA GLU A 288 -30.66 3.97 -1.11
C GLU A 288 -29.33 3.21 -1.11
N ILE A 289 -28.57 3.34 -0.03
CA ILE A 289 -27.22 2.78 0.14
C ILE A 289 -27.28 1.44 0.86
N ASN A 290 -28.34 1.19 1.62
CA ASN A 290 -28.47 -0.01 2.44
C ASN A 290 -29.18 -1.16 1.70
N ASN A 291 -28.80 -1.40 0.44
CA ASN A 291 -29.30 -2.50 -0.38
C ASN A 291 -28.18 -3.50 -0.75
N GLN A 292 -28.59 -4.66 -1.24
CA GLN A 292 -27.69 -5.75 -1.60
C GLN A 292 -26.66 -5.37 -2.67
N SER A 293 -27.07 -4.59 -3.68
CA SER A 293 -26.18 -4.16 -4.77
C SER A 293 -25.02 -3.33 -4.22
N TYR A 294 -25.31 -2.40 -3.31
CA TYR A 294 -24.26 -1.59 -2.67
C TYR A 294 -23.31 -2.45 -1.83
N MET A 295 -23.80 -3.44 -1.09
CA MET A 295 -22.94 -4.37 -0.35
C MET A 295 -22.03 -5.19 -1.26
N LEU A 296 -22.55 -5.73 -2.36
CA LEU A 296 -21.77 -6.47 -3.35
C LEU A 296 -20.70 -5.57 -3.98
N ASN A 297 -21.04 -4.32 -4.34
CA ASN A 297 -20.08 -3.33 -4.83
C ASN A 297 -19.01 -3.01 -3.78
N GLY A 298 -19.38 -2.98 -2.50
CA GLY A 298 -18.43 -2.77 -1.40
C GLY A 298 -17.44 -3.93 -1.25
N ILE A 299 -17.92 -5.16 -1.36
CA ILE A 299 -17.08 -6.37 -1.37
C ILE A 299 -16.15 -6.36 -2.61
N ALA A 300 -16.68 -6.02 -3.79
CA ALA A 300 -15.89 -5.89 -5.01
C ALA A 300 -14.77 -4.85 -4.85
N LYS A 301 -15.08 -3.69 -4.25
CA LYS A 301 -14.08 -2.64 -3.97
C LYS A 301 -12.99 -3.11 -3.00
N LEU A 302 -13.33 -3.92 -1.99
CA LEU A 302 -12.32 -4.54 -1.12
C LEU A 302 -11.39 -5.48 -1.91
N MET A 303 -11.92 -6.23 -2.86
CA MET A 303 -11.11 -7.08 -3.73
C MET A 303 -10.22 -6.29 -4.69
N GLU A 304 -10.71 -5.16 -5.23
CA GLU A 304 -9.91 -4.24 -6.05
C GLU A 304 -8.74 -3.65 -5.27
N GLN A 305 -8.94 -3.41 -3.98
CA GLN A 305 -7.89 -2.96 -3.05
C GLN A 305 -6.97 -4.08 -2.57
N GLY A 306 -7.17 -5.32 -3.02
CA GLY A 306 -6.37 -6.49 -2.60
C GLY A 306 -6.61 -6.94 -1.16
N LEU A 307 -7.70 -6.51 -0.52
CA LEU A 307 -8.01 -6.82 0.88
C LEU A 307 -8.77 -8.15 1.03
N TYR A 308 -8.20 -9.24 0.51
CA TYR A 308 -8.87 -10.54 0.39
C TYR A 308 -9.18 -11.24 1.72
N ASP A 309 -8.33 -11.07 2.73
CA ASP A 309 -8.56 -11.66 4.06
C ASP A 309 -9.81 -11.05 4.71
N LYS A 310 -10.01 -9.74 4.54
CA LYS A 310 -11.21 -9.04 5.00
C LYS A 310 -12.46 -9.49 4.24
N VAL A 311 -12.34 -9.76 2.94
CA VAL A 311 -13.42 -10.36 2.15
C VAL A 311 -13.80 -11.73 2.70
N ALA A 312 -12.81 -12.56 3.07
CA ALA A 312 -13.08 -13.86 3.67
C ALA A 312 -13.72 -13.75 5.08
N GLU A 313 -13.32 -12.76 5.89
CA GLU A 313 -14.01 -12.45 7.15
C GLU A 313 -15.45 -12.00 6.93
N ILE A 314 -15.72 -11.19 5.90
CA ILE A 314 -17.08 -10.78 5.55
C ILE A 314 -17.90 -11.98 5.07
N ALA A 315 -17.29 -12.87 4.29
CA ALA A 315 -17.92 -14.11 3.87
C ALA A 315 -18.33 -14.97 5.06
N ASP A 316 -17.57 -14.93 6.17
CA ASP A 316 -17.87 -15.63 7.43
C ASP A 316 -19.26 -15.29 8.01
N LEU A 317 -19.88 -14.22 7.52
CA LEU A 317 -21.15 -13.65 7.99
C LEU A 317 -22.35 -14.04 7.10
N ILE A 318 -22.08 -14.52 5.88
CA ILE A 318 -23.10 -15.01 4.94
C ILE A 318 -23.53 -16.44 5.33
N ASP A 319 -24.83 -16.76 5.19
CA ASP A 319 -25.36 -18.12 5.35
C ASP A 319 -24.76 -19.10 4.33
N GLU A 320 -24.46 -20.30 4.80
CA GLU A 320 -23.79 -21.36 4.05
C GLU A 320 -24.58 -21.89 2.85
N ASN A 321 -25.90 -21.70 2.83
CA ASN A 321 -26.77 -22.16 1.75
C ASN A 321 -26.88 -21.13 0.61
N HIS A 322 -26.39 -19.91 0.83
CA HIS A 322 -26.57 -18.79 -0.09
C HIS A 322 -25.59 -18.83 -1.27
N ASP A 323 -26.10 -18.71 -2.50
CA ASP A 323 -25.31 -18.86 -3.73
C ASP A 323 -24.23 -17.78 -3.89
N SER A 324 -24.40 -16.60 -3.29
CA SER A 324 -23.35 -15.56 -3.32
C SER A 324 -22.02 -16.00 -2.71
N LEU A 325 -21.98 -17.02 -1.86
CA LEU A 325 -20.71 -17.60 -1.42
C LEU A 325 -19.97 -18.29 -2.56
N ILE A 326 -20.70 -18.90 -3.50
CA ILE A 326 -20.14 -19.53 -4.71
C ILE A 326 -19.53 -18.45 -5.59
N ASP A 327 -20.30 -17.41 -5.94
CA ASP A 327 -19.82 -16.30 -6.78
C ASP A 327 -18.57 -15.64 -6.18
N LEU A 328 -18.61 -15.38 -4.88
CA LEU A 328 -17.50 -14.80 -4.14
C LEU A 328 -16.25 -15.68 -4.17
N THR A 329 -16.45 -16.99 -4.05
CA THR A 329 -15.37 -17.99 -4.10
C THR A 329 -14.74 -18.06 -5.48
N LEU A 330 -15.55 -18.05 -6.54
CA LEU A 330 -15.08 -18.07 -7.93
C LEU A 330 -14.31 -16.81 -8.29
N GLU A 331 -14.79 -15.64 -7.87
CA GLU A 331 -14.11 -14.37 -8.09
C GLU A 331 -12.73 -14.32 -7.38
N LEU A 332 -12.63 -14.83 -6.15
CA LEU A 332 -11.34 -14.94 -5.46
C LEU A 332 -10.38 -15.90 -6.16
N ALA A 333 -10.89 -17.01 -6.71
CA ALA A 333 -10.08 -17.95 -7.49
C ALA A 333 -9.55 -17.29 -8.77
N LEU A 334 -10.38 -16.52 -9.50
CA LEU A 334 -9.96 -15.72 -10.66
C LEU A 334 -8.83 -14.75 -10.30
N ARG A 335 -8.92 -14.12 -9.13
CA ARG A 335 -7.89 -13.18 -8.60
C ARG A 335 -6.66 -13.86 -8.00
N LYS A 336 -6.49 -15.18 -8.23
CA LYS A 336 -5.36 -16.00 -7.74
C LYS A 336 -5.29 -16.12 -6.21
N GLN A 337 -6.39 -15.87 -5.50
CA GLN A 337 -6.50 -15.94 -4.04
C GLN A 337 -7.07 -17.27 -3.59
N LEU A 338 -6.39 -18.35 -3.98
CA LEU A 338 -6.84 -19.71 -3.73
C LEU A 338 -7.04 -20.04 -2.23
N PRO A 339 -6.15 -19.62 -1.29
CA PRO A 339 -6.36 -19.92 0.12
C PRO A 339 -7.69 -19.38 0.67
N GLN A 340 -8.00 -18.13 0.33
CA GLN A 340 -9.24 -17.46 0.72
C GLN A 340 -10.46 -18.11 0.02
N ALA A 341 -10.36 -18.39 -1.28
CA ALA A 341 -11.40 -19.10 -2.01
C ALA A 341 -11.71 -20.47 -1.37
N ILE A 342 -10.69 -21.27 -1.04
CA ILE A 342 -10.88 -22.56 -0.36
C ILE A 342 -11.48 -22.38 1.04
N LYS A 343 -11.06 -21.37 1.80
CA LYS A 343 -11.64 -21.06 3.13
C LYS A 343 -13.15 -20.83 3.00
N ILE A 344 -13.58 -20.02 2.05
CA ILE A 344 -14.99 -19.71 1.82
C ILE A 344 -15.74 -20.94 1.28
N ALA A 345 -15.19 -21.66 0.31
CA ALA A 345 -15.78 -22.87 -0.25
C ALA A 345 -16.10 -23.92 0.83
N ASN A 346 -15.19 -24.12 1.80
CA ASN A 346 -15.42 -25.06 2.90
C ASN A 346 -16.59 -24.69 3.81
N ARG A 347 -17.07 -23.44 3.76
CA ARG A 347 -18.25 -23.01 4.52
C ARG A 347 -19.55 -23.22 3.76
N ILE A 348 -19.52 -23.39 2.45
CA ILE A 348 -20.71 -23.67 1.64
C ILE A 348 -21.32 -25.00 2.09
N HIS A 349 -22.66 -25.07 2.10
CA HIS A 349 -23.40 -26.28 2.44
C HIS A 349 -22.90 -27.49 1.63
N ARG A 350 -22.90 -28.67 2.25
CA ARG A 350 -22.23 -29.88 1.74
C ARG A 350 -22.59 -30.19 0.29
N ASP A 351 -23.86 -30.06 -0.06
CA ASP A 351 -24.36 -30.42 -1.40
C ASP A 351 -23.78 -29.54 -2.51
N LYS A 352 -23.65 -28.23 -2.27
CA LYS A 352 -23.12 -27.25 -3.22
C LYS A 352 -21.59 -27.11 -3.14
N ARG A 353 -20.97 -27.55 -2.04
CA ARG A 353 -19.53 -27.39 -1.79
C ARG A 353 -18.66 -28.12 -2.82
N GLU A 354 -18.93 -29.40 -3.07
CA GLU A 354 -18.13 -30.16 -4.04
C GLU A 354 -18.34 -29.64 -5.47
N GLU A 355 -19.55 -29.20 -5.80
CA GLU A 355 -19.83 -28.53 -7.06
C GLU A 355 -19.08 -27.19 -7.19
N THR A 356 -18.97 -26.44 -6.10
CA THR A 356 -18.12 -25.24 -6.06
C THR A 356 -16.66 -25.59 -6.32
N PHE A 357 -16.11 -26.66 -5.69
CA PHE A 357 -14.75 -27.11 -5.97
C PHE A 357 -14.56 -27.55 -7.42
N LYS A 358 -15.56 -28.22 -8.03
CA LYS A 358 -15.56 -28.51 -9.47
C LYS A 358 -15.44 -27.22 -10.29
N SER A 359 -16.28 -26.23 -10.03
CA SER A 359 -16.29 -24.96 -10.76
C SER A 359 -14.97 -24.19 -10.59
N ILE A 360 -14.41 -24.14 -9.37
CA ILE A 360 -13.07 -23.58 -9.13
C ILE A 360 -12.01 -24.33 -9.94
N CYS A 361 -12.05 -25.66 -9.96
CA CYS A 361 -11.07 -26.47 -10.70
C CYS A 361 -11.09 -26.13 -12.20
N ILE A 362 -12.28 -26.13 -12.82
CA ILE A 362 -12.47 -25.78 -14.23
C ILE A 362 -11.98 -24.35 -14.51
N LEU A 363 -12.35 -23.41 -13.65
CA LEU A 363 -11.94 -22.01 -13.75
C LEU A 363 -10.40 -21.86 -13.72
N LEU A 364 -9.73 -22.55 -12.80
CA LEU A 364 -8.27 -22.52 -12.68
C LEU A 364 -7.59 -23.16 -13.89
N ILE A 365 -8.18 -24.20 -14.47
CA ILE A 365 -7.69 -24.84 -15.70
C ILE A 365 -7.77 -23.85 -16.88
N ILE A 366 -8.91 -23.18 -17.06
CA ILE A 366 -9.11 -22.20 -18.14
C ILE A 366 -8.14 -21.01 -18.03
N ASN A 367 -7.67 -20.70 -16.82
CA ASN A 367 -6.75 -19.59 -16.55
C ASN A 367 -5.28 -20.04 -16.36
N ASP A 368 -4.91 -21.23 -16.84
CA ASP A 368 -3.55 -21.80 -16.80
C ASP A 368 -2.92 -21.96 -15.39
N GLN A 369 -3.73 -22.06 -14.34
CA GLN A 369 -3.26 -22.14 -12.94
C GLN A 369 -3.06 -23.58 -12.46
N CYS A 370 -2.11 -24.29 -13.07
CA CYS A 370 -1.89 -25.74 -12.87
C CYS A 370 -1.77 -26.18 -11.41
N GLY A 371 -0.87 -25.55 -10.65
CA GLY A 371 -0.59 -25.95 -9.27
C GLY A 371 -1.78 -25.73 -8.35
N ALA A 372 -2.62 -24.74 -8.66
CA ALA A 372 -3.86 -24.46 -7.95
C ALA A 372 -4.95 -25.49 -8.32
N ALA A 373 -5.14 -25.76 -9.61
CA ALA A 373 -6.11 -26.73 -10.10
C ALA A 373 -5.87 -28.12 -9.49
N ILE A 374 -4.62 -28.60 -9.43
CA ILE A 374 -4.26 -29.88 -8.80
C ILE A 374 -4.70 -29.95 -7.33
N LYS A 375 -4.50 -28.86 -6.57
CA LYS A 375 -4.89 -28.79 -5.15
C LYS A 375 -6.40 -28.86 -4.97
N VAL A 376 -7.16 -28.27 -5.89
CA VAL A 376 -8.63 -28.23 -5.84
C VAL A 376 -9.26 -29.52 -6.36
N ALA A 377 -8.73 -30.10 -7.44
CA ALA A 377 -9.22 -31.36 -8.00
C ALA A 377 -9.26 -32.48 -6.96
N LYS A 378 -8.23 -32.57 -6.11
CA LYS A 378 -8.15 -33.54 -4.99
C LYS A 378 -9.26 -33.37 -3.93
N LYS A 379 -9.99 -32.26 -3.94
CA LYS A 379 -11.12 -32.00 -3.03
C LYS A 379 -12.47 -32.48 -3.59
N VAL A 380 -12.54 -32.77 -4.90
CA VAL A 380 -13.74 -33.33 -5.54
C VAL A 380 -13.70 -34.84 -5.38
N LYS A 381 -14.75 -35.44 -4.80
CA LYS A 381 -14.80 -36.90 -4.54
C LYS A 381 -15.95 -37.58 -5.26
N ARG A 382 -17.04 -36.85 -5.47
CA ARG A 382 -18.21 -37.33 -6.21
C ARG A 382 -17.85 -37.72 -7.64
N LYS A 383 -18.24 -38.95 -8.01
CA LYS A 383 -17.91 -39.56 -9.31
C LYS A 383 -18.44 -38.75 -10.49
N ASP A 384 -19.69 -38.31 -10.43
CA ASP A 384 -20.33 -37.49 -11.47
C ASP A 384 -19.60 -36.16 -11.71
N LEU A 385 -19.11 -35.53 -10.63
CA LEU A 385 -18.34 -34.29 -10.73
C LEU A 385 -16.92 -34.55 -11.27
N LEU A 386 -16.29 -35.67 -10.87
CA LEU A 386 -15.00 -36.09 -11.39
C LEU A 386 -15.04 -36.39 -12.90
N GLU A 387 -16.09 -37.05 -13.37
CA GLU A 387 -16.33 -37.30 -14.80
C GLU A 387 -16.42 -35.96 -15.56
N SER A 388 -17.16 -34.97 -15.03
CA SER A 388 -17.34 -33.67 -15.68
C SER A 388 -16.04 -32.85 -15.85
N ILE A 389 -15.01 -33.09 -15.01
CA ILE A 389 -13.72 -32.38 -15.11
C ILE A 389 -12.70 -33.11 -15.99
N CYS A 390 -12.94 -34.38 -16.36
CA CYS A 390 -11.95 -35.20 -17.08
C CYS A 390 -11.55 -34.60 -18.42
N GLU A 391 -12.51 -34.13 -19.22
CA GLU A 391 -12.21 -33.50 -20.53
C GLU A 391 -11.40 -32.21 -20.38
N HIS A 392 -11.67 -31.42 -19.35
CA HIS A 392 -10.93 -30.18 -19.05
C HIS A 392 -9.49 -30.52 -18.66
N LEU A 393 -9.29 -31.54 -17.81
CA LEU A 393 -7.96 -32.01 -17.42
C LEU A 393 -7.18 -32.60 -18.61
N LEU A 394 -7.84 -33.35 -19.52
CA LEU A 394 -7.20 -33.87 -20.74
C LEU A 394 -6.68 -32.74 -21.64
N ARG A 395 -7.55 -31.78 -21.97
CA ARG A 395 -7.18 -30.63 -22.83
C ARG A 395 -6.01 -29.87 -22.22
N PHE A 396 -6.05 -29.67 -20.91
CA PHE A 396 -5.02 -28.94 -20.20
C PHE A 396 -3.69 -29.71 -20.10
N SER A 397 -3.75 -31.01 -19.81
CA SER A 397 -2.59 -31.90 -19.84
C SER A 397 -1.92 -31.87 -21.21
N SER A 398 -2.71 -31.95 -22.29
CA SER A 398 -2.20 -31.91 -23.66
C SER A 398 -1.54 -30.58 -23.97
N LYS A 399 -2.18 -29.46 -23.59
CA LYS A 399 -1.60 -28.12 -23.74
C LYS A 399 -0.27 -27.96 -23.01
N LEU A 400 -0.18 -28.46 -21.77
CA LEU A 400 1.08 -28.44 -21.01
C LEU A 400 2.18 -29.27 -21.66
N ALA A 401 1.84 -30.41 -22.28
CA ALA A 401 2.78 -31.23 -23.02
C ALA A 401 3.30 -30.51 -24.27
N GLU A 402 2.42 -29.83 -25.02
CA GLU A 402 2.79 -28.97 -26.15
C GLU A 402 3.73 -27.83 -25.73
N ASP A 403 3.46 -27.23 -24.57
CA ASP A 403 4.27 -26.18 -23.96
C ASP A 403 5.54 -26.73 -23.25
N LYS A 404 5.85 -28.01 -23.44
CA LYS A 404 7.05 -28.70 -22.89
C LYS A 404 7.11 -28.76 -21.37
N GLN A 405 5.98 -28.60 -20.68
CA GLN A 405 5.86 -28.70 -19.23
C GLN A 405 5.44 -30.11 -18.80
N PHE A 406 6.25 -31.11 -19.14
CA PHE A 406 5.89 -32.53 -19.04
C PHE A 406 5.55 -33.01 -17.63
N ASP A 407 6.29 -32.57 -16.59
CA ASP A 407 5.98 -32.95 -15.20
C ASP A 407 4.60 -32.46 -14.75
N LYS A 408 4.22 -31.24 -15.16
CA LYS A 408 2.89 -30.69 -14.85
C LYS A 408 1.81 -31.39 -15.67
N ALA A 409 2.07 -31.66 -16.95
CA ALA A 409 1.15 -32.42 -17.80
C ALA A 409 0.87 -33.80 -17.19
N LEU A 410 1.92 -34.52 -16.78
CA LEU A 410 1.80 -35.82 -16.11
C LEU A 410 1.04 -35.73 -14.78
N ALA A 411 1.31 -34.71 -13.97
CA ALA A 411 0.57 -34.50 -12.72
C ALA A 411 -0.93 -34.27 -12.95
N ILE A 412 -1.30 -33.55 -14.02
CA ILE A 412 -2.71 -33.32 -14.41
C ILE A 412 -3.33 -34.60 -14.96
N ALA A 413 -2.65 -35.32 -15.86
CA ALA A 413 -3.14 -36.58 -16.43
C ALA A 413 -3.48 -37.61 -15.34
N ASN A 414 -2.66 -37.69 -14.29
CA ASN A 414 -2.90 -38.59 -13.15
C ASN A 414 -4.14 -38.23 -12.31
N LEU A 415 -4.69 -37.01 -12.43
CA LEU A 415 -5.94 -36.63 -11.76
C LEU A 415 -7.19 -37.04 -12.53
N ILE A 416 -7.06 -37.45 -13.80
CA ILE A 416 -8.19 -37.85 -14.63
C ILE A 416 -8.78 -39.14 -14.04
N PHE A 417 -10.08 -39.11 -13.76
CA PHE A 417 -10.76 -40.24 -13.14
C PHE A 417 -11.15 -41.30 -14.18
N ASP A 418 -11.57 -40.89 -15.37
CA ASP A 418 -11.89 -41.79 -16.48
C ASP A 418 -10.62 -42.36 -17.11
N GLU A 419 -10.45 -43.68 -17.06
CA GLU A 419 -9.24 -44.36 -17.54
C GLU A 419 -9.02 -44.21 -19.06
N ARG A 420 -10.09 -44.13 -19.86
CA ARG A 420 -9.95 -43.93 -21.31
C ARG A 420 -9.44 -42.52 -21.61
N ILE A 421 -10.00 -41.52 -20.95
CA ILE A 421 -9.55 -40.12 -21.09
C ILE A 421 -8.13 -39.95 -20.53
N LYS A 422 -7.78 -40.69 -19.47
CA LYS A 422 -6.41 -40.70 -18.91
C LYS A 422 -5.40 -41.26 -19.90
N ASP A 423 -5.73 -42.37 -20.56
CA ASP A 423 -4.91 -42.98 -21.60
C ASP A 423 -4.70 -42.03 -22.79
N ASP A 424 -5.72 -41.27 -23.17
CA ASP A 424 -5.60 -40.24 -24.20
C ASP A 424 -4.62 -39.14 -23.76
N ALA A 425 -4.64 -38.73 -22.50
CA ALA A 425 -3.69 -37.75 -21.94
C ALA A 425 -2.25 -38.29 -21.94
N PHE A 426 -2.03 -39.53 -21.51
CA PHE A 426 -0.71 -40.17 -21.57
C PHE A 426 -0.22 -40.34 -23.00
N SER A 427 -1.11 -40.69 -23.93
CA SER A 427 -0.78 -40.78 -25.37
C SER A 427 -0.32 -39.43 -25.91
N SER A 428 -1.01 -38.33 -25.56
CA SER A 428 -0.67 -36.97 -25.95
C SER A 428 0.69 -36.51 -25.40
N ILE A 429 0.96 -36.78 -24.11
CA ILE A 429 2.25 -36.50 -23.46
C ILE A 429 3.38 -37.30 -24.13
N SER A 430 3.18 -38.60 -24.30
CA SER A 430 4.12 -39.53 -24.94
C SER A 430 4.48 -39.07 -26.36
N ALA A 431 3.47 -38.73 -27.17
CA ALA A 431 3.69 -38.25 -28.54
C ALA A 431 4.48 -36.93 -28.56
N SER A 432 4.19 -36.00 -27.64
CA SER A 432 4.90 -34.71 -27.55
C SER A 432 6.38 -34.89 -27.16
N LEU A 433 6.66 -35.76 -26.20
CA LEU A 433 8.04 -36.15 -25.83
C LEU A 433 8.77 -36.79 -27.02
N ALA A 434 8.11 -37.71 -27.74
CA ALA A 434 8.71 -38.40 -28.88
C ALA A 434 9.06 -37.46 -30.03
N ARG A 435 8.22 -36.46 -30.32
CA ARG A 435 8.51 -35.41 -31.34
C ARG A 435 9.75 -34.58 -31.00
N LEU A 436 10.03 -34.39 -29.71
CA LEU A 436 11.23 -33.71 -29.23
C LEU A 436 12.43 -34.66 -29.04
N GLN A 437 12.31 -35.91 -29.50
CA GLN A 437 13.33 -36.97 -29.36
C GLN A 437 13.66 -37.37 -27.90
N HIS A 438 12.79 -37.04 -26.94
CA HIS A 438 12.87 -37.58 -25.57
C HIS A 438 12.27 -39.00 -25.51
N LEU A 439 12.83 -39.92 -26.31
CA LEU A 439 12.20 -41.21 -26.63
C LEU A 439 12.13 -42.18 -25.43
N GLU A 440 13.08 -42.15 -24.52
CA GLU A 440 13.06 -42.97 -23.30
C GLU A 440 11.90 -42.57 -22.38
N GLU A 441 11.74 -41.26 -22.16
CA GLU A 441 10.65 -40.71 -21.36
C GLU A 441 9.30 -40.91 -22.06
N ALA A 442 9.23 -40.73 -23.38
CA ALA A 442 8.04 -41.06 -24.18
C ALA A 442 7.64 -42.53 -24.00
N THR A 443 8.60 -43.46 -24.06
CA THR A 443 8.37 -44.90 -23.83
C THR A 443 7.87 -45.17 -22.42
N ARG A 444 8.42 -44.48 -21.41
CA ARG A 444 7.97 -44.60 -20.02
C ARG A 444 6.50 -44.19 -19.88
N ILE A 445 6.10 -43.05 -20.45
CA ILE A 445 4.72 -42.57 -20.40
C ILE A 445 3.78 -43.46 -21.23
N ALA A 446 4.18 -43.89 -22.43
CA ALA A 446 3.39 -44.83 -23.24
C ALA A 446 3.09 -46.14 -22.50
N ASN A 447 4.02 -46.58 -21.64
CA ASN A 447 3.82 -47.77 -20.83
C ASN A 447 2.80 -47.62 -19.71
N MET A 448 2.45 -46.38 -19.31
CA MET A 448 1.41 -46.07 -18.32
C MET A 448 0.00 -46.19 -18.90
N ILE A 449 -0.15 -46.27 -20.22
CA ILE A 449 -1.45 -46.45 -20.90
C ILE A 449 -2.00 -47.84 -20.57
N SER A 450 -3.25 -47.89 -20.10
CA SER A 450 -3.90 -49.11 -19.63
C SER A 450 -4.53 -49.93 -20.76
N HIS A 451 -5.19 -49.28 -21.72
CA HIS A 451 -5.87 -49.91 -22.83
C HIS A 451 -4.86 -50.37 -23.88
N GLY A 452 -4.81 -51.69 -24.12
CA GLY A 452 -3.81 -52.32 -24.99
C GLY A 452 -3.82 -51.79 -26.43
N TYR A 453 -4.97 -51.37 -26.95
CA TYR A 453 -5.07 -50.74 -28.26
C TYR A 453 -4.31 -49.40 -28.29
N ASN A 454 -4.66 -48.44 -27.43
CA ASN A 454 -4.01 -47.13 -27.33
C ASN A 454 -2.50 -47.26 -27.06
N LYS A 455 -2.12 -48.17 -26.14
CA LYS A 455 -0.72 -48.47 -25.82
C LYS A 455 0.05 -48.98 -27.04
N SER A 456 -0.58 -49.83 -27.85
CA SER A 456 0.06 -50.38 -29.05
C SER A 456 0.37 -49.28 -30.07
N PHE A 457 -0.54 -48.34 -30.29
CA PHE A 457 -0.29 -47.21 -31.20
C PHE A 457 0.83 -46.30 -30.68
N ALA A 458 0.78 -45.90 -29.40
CA ALA A 458 1.81 -45.04 -28.82
C ALA A 458 3.22 -45.65 -28.91
N LEU A 459 3.37 -46.93 -28.56
CA LEU A 459 4.65 -47.64 -28.66
C LEU A 459 5.08 -47.87 -30.12
N SER A 460 4.14 -48.09 -31.04
CA SER A 460 4.45 -48.25 -32.46
C SER A 460 5.12 -47.01 -33.06
N ASP A 461 4.61 -45.81 -32.74
CA ASP A 461 5.16 -44.56 -33.25
C ASP A 461 6.54 -44.27 -32.66
N ILE A 462 6.73 -44.54 -31.36
CA ILE A 462 8.03 -44.40 -30.70
C ILE A 462 9.06 -45.36 -31.30
N SER A 463 8.69 -46.62 -31.52
CA SER A 463 9.57 -47.62 -32.12
C SER A 463 10.07 -47.19 -33.50
N ARG A 464 9.16 -46.68 -34.34
CA ARG A 464 9.52 -46.15 -35.66
C ARG A 464 10.45 -44.94 -35.57
N LEU A 465 10.23 -44.05 -34.61
CA LEU A 465 11.10 -42.88 -34.38
C LEU A 465 12.49 -43.29 -33.88
N LEU A 466 12.58 -44.29 -33.00
CA LEU A 466 13.85 -44.87 -32.55
C LEU A 466 14.63 -45.48 -33.73
N ALA A 467 13.96 -46.21 -34.60
CA ALA A 467 14.59 -46.77 -35.81
C ALA A 467 15.11 -45.66 -36.75
N LYS A 468 14.30 -44.62 -36.99
CA LYS A 468 14.70 -43.45 -37.80
C LYS A 468 15.87 -42.66 -37.22
N THR A 469 16.11 -42.76 -35.92
CA THR A 469 17.26 -42.12 -35.24
C THR A 469 18.43 -43.09 -35.04
N HIS A 470 18.46 -44.19 -35.79
CA HIS A 470 19.49 -45.24 -35.76
C HIS A 470 19.67 -45.93 -34.39
N GLN A 471 18.65 -45.90 -33.53
CA GLN A 471 18.62 -46.62 -32.25
C GLN A 471 17.87 -47.95 -32.40
N LEU A 472 18.33 -48.82 -33.30
CA LEU A 472 17.63 -50.06 -33.68
C LEU A 472 17.41 -51.01 -32.51
N ASP A 473 18.39 -51.21 -31.63
CA ASP A 473 18.24 -52.10 -30.47
C ASP A 473 17.10 -51.63 -29.55
N LYS A 474 17.02 -50.31 -29.30
CA LYS A 474 15.93 -49.73 -28.50
C LYS A 474 14.60 -49.80 -29.24
N ALA A 475 14.59 -49.58 -30.56
CA ALA A 475 13.40 -49.72 -31.39
C ALA A 475 12.83 -51.14 -31.29
N LEU A 476 13.68 -52.18 -31.39
CA LEU A 476 13.29 -53.57 -31.24
C LEU A 476 12.73 -53.88 -29.84
N VAL A 477 13.32 -53.33 -28.78
CA VAL A 477 12.80 -53.47 -27.41
C VAL A 477 11.40 -52.86 -27.30
N VAL A 478 11.19 -51.65 -27.82
CA VAL A 478 9.88 -50.96 -27.79
C VAL A 478 8.84 -51.69 -28.65
N ALA A 479 9.19 -52.11 -29.86
CA ALA A 479 8.31 -52.91 -30.72
C ALA A 479 7.89 -54.21 -30.04
N ASN A 480 8.79 -54.85 -29.31
CA ASN A 480 8.49 -56.08 -28.60
C ASN A 480 7.53 -55.91 -27.43
N ALA A 481 7.45 -54.72 -26.84
CA ALA A 481 6.52 -54.37 -25.77
C ALA A 481 5.11 -54.01 -26.27
N ILE A 482 4.86 -53.95 -27.58
CA ILE A 482 3.54 -53.67 -28.17
C ILE A 482 2.56 -54.83 -27.86
N PRO A 483 1.43 -54.57 -27.17
CA PRO A 483 0.46 -55.62 -26.82
C PRO A 483 -0.27 -56.24 -28.01
N SER A 484 -0.67 -55.44 -29.00
CA SER A 484 -1.38 -55.92 -30.19
C SER A 484 -0.42 -56.67 -31.10
N LYS A 485 -0.71 -57.96 -31.34
CA LYS A 485 0.12 -58.81 -32.22
C LYS A 485 0.21 -58.28 -33.64
N ASP A 486 -0.90 -57.76 -34.18
CA ASP A 486 -0.96 -57.23 -35.55
C ASP A 486 -0.17 -55.92 -35.70
N VAL A 487 -0.27 -55.04 -34.70
CA VAL A 487 0.52 -53.80 -34.68
C VAL A 487 2.01 -54.13 -34.50
N LYS A 488 2.33 -55.06 -33.60
CA LYS A 488 3.70 -55.51 -33.33
C LYS A 488 4.37 -56.10 -34.57
N SER A 489 3.72 -57.03 -35.25
CA SER A 489 4.28 -57.67 -36.45
C SER A 489 4.56 -56.65 -37.55
N LYS A 490 3.62 -55.72 -37.78
CA LYS A 490 3.77 -54.63 -38.74
C LYS A 490 4.97 -53.74 -38.41
N VAL A 491 5.09 -53.30 -37.15
CA VAL A 491 6.21 -52.44 -36.72
C VAL A 491 7.54 -53.17 -36.84
N LEU A 492 7.63 -54.45 -36.45
CA LEU A 492 8.86 -55.22 -36.55
C LEU A 492 9.35 -55.34 -38.01
N VAL A 493 8.44 -55.52 -38.97
CA VAL A 493 8.76 -55.54 -40.41
C VAL A 493 9.20 -54.17 -40.92
N GLU A 494 8.64 -53.09 -40.37
CA GLU A 494 8.98 -51.71 -40.79
C GLU A 494 10.35 -51.24 -40.25
N ILE A 495 10.84 -51.80 -39.14
CA ILE A 495 12.10 -51.39 -38.49
C ILE A 495 13.25 -52.37 -38.69
N SER A 496 12.97 -53.58 -39.18
CA SER A 496 13.96 -54.56 -39.64
C SER A 496 14.54 -54.16 -40.98
#